data_AF-A0A2G5TVV5-F1
#
_entry.id   AF-A0A2G5TVV5-F1
#
_cell.length_a   1.000
_cell.length_b   1.000
_cell.length_c   1.000
_cell.angle_alpha   90.00
_cell.angle_beta   90.00
_cell.angle_gamma   90.00
#
_symmetry.space_group_name_H-M   'P 1'
#
loop_
_entity.id
_entity.type
_entity.pdbx_description
1 polymer ?
#
loop_
_entity_poly.entity_id
_entity_poly.type
_entity_poly.pdbx_seq_one_letter_code
_entity_poly.pdbx_strand_id
1 'polypeptide(L)'
;MNRIFAGIFLLFLAQGRHSAPLREKRGRVIMGRELLASHINAERIQLANMRQIANMYEMNYSNELEQIALKLTCENARTPGPNYMVVVLYDEMTQARVKAGTPAEQQNAAMESGTIAFGLPGQYKVGCADFDTPCTIQGSASTIVSACLIGPENSMRLDGMKFGPPGSQCPIGRAANGLCLAPY
;
A
#
# COMPACT_ATOMS: atom_id res chain seq x y z
N MET A 1 11.77 -25.15 -10.43
CA MET A 1 10.74 -25.02 -9.37
C MET A 1 10.38 -23.52 -9.25
N ASN A 2 10.07 -22.81 -10.34
CA ASN A 2 8.96 -22.81 -11.31
C ASN A 2 7.74 -21.96 -10.89
N ARG A 3 7.85 -20.66 -11.24
CA ARG A 3 6.83 -19.87 -11.99
C ARG A 3 5.44 -19.70 -11.36
N ILE A 4 5.30 -18.91 -10.29
CA ILE A 4 3.98 -18.37 -9.85
C ILE A 4 4.02 -16.86 -9.49
N PHE A 5 5.19 -16.21 -9.46
CA PHE A 5 5.33 -14.87 -8.85
C PHE A 5 4.85 -13.65 -9.67
N ALA A 6 4.27 -13.81 -10.87
CA ALA A 6 4.03 -12.67 -11.78
C ALA A 6 2.57 -12.47 -12.23
N GLY A 7 1.61 -13.20 -11.67
CA GLY A 7 0.28 -13.36 -12.30
C GLY A 7 -0.94 -12.70 -11.66
N ILE A 8 -0.87 -12.12 -10.46
CA ILE A 8 -2.10 -11.78 -9.69
C ILE A 8 -2.52 -10.30 -9.82
N PHE A 9 -1.83 -9.48 -10.63
CA PHE A 9 -2.21 -8.08 -10.90
C PHE A 9 -2.84 -7.85 -12.30
N LEU A 10 -3.56 -8.84 -12.84
CA LEU A 10 -3.94 -8.89 -14.26
C LEU A 10 -5.44 -9.09 -14.59
N LEU A 11 -6.38 -8.80 -13.69
CA LEU A 11 -7.81 -8.91 -14.02
C LEU A 11 -8.57 -7.65 -13.60
N PHE A 12 -8.87 -6.77 -14.57
CA PHE A 12 -10.22 -6.47 -15.07
C PHE A 12 -10.20 -5.22 -16.00
N LEU A 13 -10.39 -5.46 -17.31
CA LEU A 13 -10.80 -4.46 -18.31
C LEU A 13 -12.10 -4.92 -18.97
N ALA A 14 -12.96 -3.94 -19.33
CA ALA A 14 -14.33 -3.98 -19.89
C ALA A 14 -15.40 -3.78 -18.79
N GLN A 15 -16.23 -2.73 -18.77
CA GLN A 15 -17.08 -2.09 -19.81
C GLN A 15 -17.29 -0.58 -19.45
N GLY A 16 -17.76 0.39 -20.24
CA GLY A 16 -18.35 0.50 -21.57
C GLY A 16 -18.41 1.99 -21.99
N ARG A 17 -18.63 2.26 -23.28
CA ARG A 17 -18.62 3.60 -23.91
C ARG A 17 -19.95 4.33 -23.70
N HIS A 18 -19.93 5.61 -23.26
CA HIS A 18 -20.84 6.71 -23.68
C HIS A 18 -20.15 8.05 -23.35
N SER A 19 -20.19 9.01 -24.28
CA SER A 19 -19.47 10.30 -24.21
C SER A 19 -20.41 11.47 -23.89
N ALA A 20 -19.95 12.39 -23.03
CA ALA A 20 -20.38 13.80 -22.96
C ALA A 20 -19.15 14.65 -22.56
N PRO A 21 -18.93 15.86 -23.13
CA PRO A 21 -17.75 16.66 -22.81
C PRO A 21 -18.03 17.52 -21.58
N LEU A 22 -17.72 16.99 -20.41
CA LEU A 22 -17.46 17.81 -19.23
C LEU A 22 -15.98 18.18 -19.23
N ARG A 23 -15.68 19.46 -18.98
CA ARG A 23 -14.34 20.06 -18.90
C ARG A 23 -13.49 19.27 -17.89
N GLU A 24 -12.72 18.35 -18.44
CA GLU A 24 -11.97 17.29 -17.78
C GLU A 24 -10.64 17.84 -17.23
N LYS A 25 -10.53 17.95 -15.90
CA LYS A 25 -9.23 17.81 -15.27
C LYS A 25 -8.87 16.31 -15.33
N ARG A 26 -8.13 15.90 -16.36
CA ARG A 26 -7.32 14.65 -16.31
C ARG A 26 -6.42 14.75 -15.07
N GLY A 27 -6.29 13.80 -14.16
CA GLY A 27 -6.90 12.50 -13.98
C GLY A 27 -6.23 11.82 -12.78
N ARG A 28 -7.01 11.24 -11.88
CA ARG A 28 -6.63 10.13 -10.98
C ARG A 28 -7.93 9.56 -10.43
N VAL A 29 -8.18 8.26 -10.60
CA VAL A 29 -9.27 7.60 -9.89
C VAL A 29 -8.87 7.62 -8.41
N ILE A 30 -9.48 8.50 -7.62
CA ILE A 30 -9.35 8.44 -6.17
C ILE A 30 -10.02 7.13 -5.76
N MET A 31 -9.22 6.11 -5.48
CA MET A 31 -9.71 4.95 -4.76
C MET A 31 -10.25 5.49 -3.42
N GLY A 32 -11.56 5.43 -3.22
CA GLY A 32 -12.18 5.95 -2.00
C GLY A 32 -11.52 5.33 -0.75
N ARG A 33 -11.51 6.07 0.36
CA ARG A 33 -10.82 5.70 1.61
C ARG A 33 -11.05 4.23 2.01
N GLU A 34 -12.31 3.81 2.03
CA GLU A 34 -12.71 2.43 2.37
C GLU A 34 -12.26 1.41 1.32
N LEU A 35 -12.37 1.76 0.03
CA LEU A 35 -11.94 0.90 -1.06
C LEU A 35 -10.42 0.66 -1.01
N LEU A 36 -9.64 1.67 -0.62
CA LEU A 36 -8.20 1.53 -0.43
C LEU A 36 -7.86 0.58 0.71
N ALA A 37 -8.44 0.78 1.89
CA ALA A 37 -8.23 -0.12 3.03
C ALA A 37 -8.66 -1.55 2.67
N SER A 38 -9.80 -1.72 2.01
CA SER A 38 -10.28 -3.02 1.54
C SER A 38 -9.34 -3.68 0.53
N HIS A 39 -8.77 -2.91 -0.42
CA HIS A 39 -7.82 -3.43 -1.40
C HIS A 39 -6.55 -3.90 -0.71
N ILE A 40 -6.00 -3.11 0.21
CA ILE A 40 -4.84 -3.50 1.03
C ILE A 40 -5.15 -4.77 1.83
N ASN A 41 -6.34 -4.89 2.41
CA ASN A 41 -6.76 -6.07 3.16
C ASN A 41 -6.86 -7.33 2.30
N ALA A 42 -7.31 -7.21 1.04
CA ALA A 42 -7.34 -8.31 0.10
C ALA A 42 -5.92 -8.86 -0.18
N GLU A 43 -4.94 -7.97 -0.36
CA GLU A 43 -3.54 -8.36 -0.53
C GLU A 43 -2.95 -8.95 0.75
N ARG A 44 -3.27 -8.37 1.91
CA ARG A 44 -2.81 -8.84 3.22
C ARG A 44 -3.30 -10.25 3.54
N ILE A 45 -4.57 -10.58 3.24
CA ILE A 45 -5.08 -11.94 3.46
C ILE A 45 -4.45 -12.95 2.49
N GLN A 46 -4.19 -12.57 1.24
CA GLN A 46 -3.44 -13.43 0.31
C GLN A 46 -2.02 -13.69 0.82
N LEU A 47 -1.30 -12.63 1.23
CA LEU A 47 0.03 -12.74 1.79
C LEU A 47 0.04 -13.62 3.04
N ALA A 48 -0.91 -13.43 3.95
CA ALA A 48 -1.04 -14.22 5.17
C ALA A 48 -1.26 -15.71 4.86
N ASN A 49 -2.11 -16.04 3.88
CA ASN A 49 -2.31 -17.42 3.43
C ASN A 49 -1.02 -18.00 2.81
N MET A 50 -0.35 -17.26 1.93
CA MET A 50 0.87 -17.75 1.26
C MET A 50 2.03 -17.97 2.23
N ARG A 51 2.19 -17.07 3.20
CA ARG A 51 3.32 -17.06 4.15
C ARG A 51 2.99 -17.70 5.49
N GLN A 52 1.76 -18.17 5.67
CA GLN A 52 1.26 -18.71 6.93
C GLN A 52 1.47 -17.72 8.09
N ILE A 53 0.99 -16.49 7.94
CA ILE A 53 1.06 -15.45 8.98
C ILE A 53 -0.23 -15.48 9.80
N ALA A 54 -0.11 -15.84 11.08
CA ALA A 54 -1.23 -16.08 11.97
C ALA A 54 -1.83 -14.81 12.60
N ASN A 55 -1.08 -13.70 12.61
CA ASN A 55 -1.42 -12.47 13.33
C ASN A 55 -1.41 -11.19 12.47
N MET A 56 -1.73 -11.30 11.18
CA MET A 56 -1.84 -10.14 10.28
C MET A 56 -3.06 -9.29 10.65
N TYR A 57 -2.87 -8.04 11.08
CA TYR A 57 -4.00 -7.16 11.37
C TYR A 57 -4.76 -6.73 10.11
N GLU A 58 -6.05 -6.44 10.26
CA GLU A 58 -6.85 -5.70 9.31
C GLU A 58 -6.37 -4.24 9.25
N MET A 59 -6.22 -3.73 8.04
CA MET A 59 -5.91 -2.34 7.75
C MET A 59 -7.19 -1.49 7.78
N ASN A 60 -7.16 -0.41 8.54
CA ASN A 60 -8.21 0.58 8.61
C ASN A 60 -7.74 1.92 8.06
N TYR A 61 -8.63 2.66 7.41
CA TYR A 61 -8.31 4.00 6.96
C TYR A 61 -8.25 4.96 8.17
N SER A 62 -7.23 5.79 8.24
CA SER A 62 -6.99 6.77 9.31
C SER A 62 -7.00 8.18 8.75
N ASN A 63 -8.03 8.94 9.14
CA ASN A 63 -8.11 10.37 8.81
C ASN A 63 -6.94 11.14 9.43
N GLU A 64 -6.45 10.74 10.61
CA GLU A 64 -5.28 11.35 11.24
C GLU A 64 -4.04 11.22 10.35
N LEU A 65 -3.77 10.01 9.86
CA LEU A 65 -2.65 9.76 8.96
C LEU A 65 -2.82 10.48 7.61
N GLU A 66 -4.03 10.59 7.08
CA GLU A 66 -4.31 11.40 5.88
C GLU A 66 -3.98 12.88 6.12
N GLN A 67 -4.38 13.45 7.27
CA GLN A 67 -4.08 14.84 7.60
C GLN A 67 -2.59 15.12 7.77
N ILE A 68 -1.81 14.10 8.19
CA ILE A 68 -0.35 14.20 8.23
C ILE A 68 0.21 14.06 6.79
N ALA A 69 -0.31 13.12 6.00
CA ALA A 69 0.10 12.91 4.61
C ALA A 69 -0.08 14.18 3.75
N LEU A 70 -1.18 14.91 3.96
CA LEU A 70 -1.47 16.19 3.28
C LEU A 70 -0.41 17.28 3.54
N LYS A 71 0.36 17.17 4.63
CA LYS A 71 1.39 18.13 5.02
C LYS A 71 2.79 17.72 4.57
N LEU A 72 2.93 16.55 3.94
CA LEU A 72 4.22 16.12 3.43
C LEU A 72 4.68 17.01 2.28
N THR A 73 5.98 17.19 2.20
CA THR A 73 6.68 17.87 1.11
C THR A 73 7.63 16.89 0.44
N CYS A 74 8.15 17.24 -0.73
CA CYS A 74 9.14 16.38 -1.40
C CYS A 74 10.41 16.13 -0.57
N GLU A 75 10.74 17.03 0.36
CA GLU A 75 11.90 16.92 1.24
C GLU A 75 11.70 15.85 2.33
N ASN A 76 10.48 15.65 2.81
CA ASN A 76 10.17 14.70 3.89
C ASN A 76 9.33 13.50 3.45
N ALA A 77 8.97 13.39 2.17
CA ALA A 77 8.14 12.34 1.58
C ALA A 77 8.70 10.90 1.73
N ARG A 78 9.90 10.73 2.26
CA ARG A 78 10.49 9.40 2.54
C ARG A 78 10.91 9.21 4.00
N THR A 79 10.68 10.21 4.84
CA THR A 79 11.13 10.19 6.23
C THR A 79 10.02 9.64 7.12
N PRO A 80 10.21 8.48 7.78
CA PRO A 80 9.21 7.95 8.71
C PRO A 80 9.00 8.90 9.89
N GLY A 81 7.78 8.87 10.43
CA GLY A 81 7.41 9.61 11.63
C GLY A 81 7.61 8.78 12.91
N PRO A 82 7.18 9.30 14.07
CA PRO A 82 7.28 8.56 15.33
C PRO A 82 6.41 7.29 15.36
N ASN A 83 5.25 7.31 14.69
CA ASN A 83 4.23 6.27 14.73
C ASN A 83 3.73 5.86 13.33
N TYR A 84 4.54 6.12 12.30
CA TYR A 84 4.21 5.70 10.93
C TYR A 84 5.45 5.56 10.05
N MET A 85 5.35 4.67 9.08
CA MET A 85 6.21 4.60 7.90
C MET A 85 5.60 5.41 6.76
N VAL A 86 6.45 5.85 5.82
CA VAL A 86 6.00 6.50 4.58
C VAL A 86 6.10 5.54 3.42
N VAL A 87 5.06 5.49 2.61
CA VAL A 87 5.00 4.79 1.33
C VAL A 87 4.79 5.80 0.22
N VAL A 88 5.72 5.89 -0.72
CA VAL A 88 5.59 6.77 -1.87
C VAL A 88 4.99 6.04 -3.05
N LEU A 89 4.03 6.67 -3.72
CA LEU A 89 3.38 6.16 -4.92
C LEU A 89 3.91 6.93 -6.12
N TYR A 90 4.43 6.18 -7.10
CA TYR A 90 4.98 6.76 -8.32
C TYR A 90 3.90 7.02 -9.38
N ASP A 91 4.22 7.84 -10.39
CA ASP A 91 3.37 8.00 -11.57
C ASP A 91 3.15 6.69 -12.34
N GLU A 92 2.13 6.66 -13.21
CA GLU A 92 1.74 5.47 -13.97
C GLU A 92 2.88 4.94 -14.86
N MET A 93 3.69 5.83 -15.43
CA MET A 93 4.82 5.43 -16.28
C MET A 93 5.89 4.69 -15.48
N THR A 94 6.21 5.18 -14.28
CA THR A 94 7.13 4.53 -13.36
C THR A 94 6.57 3.20 -12.88
N GLN A 95 5.29 3.14 -12.53
CA GLN A 95 4.63 1.89 -12.13
C GLN A 95 4.68 0.86 -13.27
N ALA A 96 4.41 1.26 -14.51
CA ALA A 96 4.49 0.38 -15.68
C ALA A 96 5.91 -0.15 -15.91
N ARG A 97 6.93 0.71 -15.75
CA ARG A 97 8.34 0.31 -15.82
C ARG A 97 8.70 -0.71 -14.73
N VAL A 98 8.31 -0.45 -13.48
CA VAL A 98 8.54 -1.38 -12.36
C VAL A 98 7.85 -2.71 -12.64
N LYS A 99 6.59 -2.70 -13.10
CA LYS A 99 5.82 -3.91 -13.42
C LYS A 99 6.44 -4.73 -14.56
N ALA A 100 7.06 -4.07 -15.54
CA ALA A 100 7.76 -4.72 -16.65
C ALA A 100 9.16 -5.25 -16.26
N GLY A 101 9.70 -4.82 -15.13
CA GLY A 101 11.00 -5.25 -14.63
C GLY A 101 11.02 -6.69 -14.12
N THR A 102 12.23 -7.18 -13.84
CA THR A 102 12.49 -8.47 -13.20
C THR A 102 11.94 -8.50 -11.76
N PRO A 103 11.72 -9.70 -11.18
CA PRO A 103 11.30 -9.80 -9.78
C PRO A 103 12.24 -9.11 -8.78
N ALA A 104 13.55 -9.07 -9.07
CA ALA A 104 14.52 -8.37 -8.22
C ALA A 104 14.34 -6.85 -8.30
N GLU A 105 14.10 -6.30 -9.50
CA GLU A 105 13.82 -4.88 -9.69
C GLU A 105 12.49 -4.48 -9.04
N GLN A 106 11.46 -5.33 -9.14
CA GLN A 106 10.19 -5.13 -8.44
C GLN A 106 10.37 -5.12 -6.93
N GLN A 107 11.15 -6.05 -6.38
CA GLN A 107 11.45 -6.11 -4.95
C GLN A 107 12.22 -4.86 -4.49
N ASN A 108 13.22 -4.42 -5.25
CA ASN A 108 13.99 -3.21 -4.93
C ASN A 108 13.08 -1.97 -4.96
N ALA A 109 12.24 -1.84 -5.99
CA ALA A 109 11.27 -0.76 -6.07
C ALA A 109 10.27 -0.80 -4.89
N ALA A 110 9.87 -1.99 -4.44
CA ALA A 110 9.00 -2.13 -3.28
C ALA A 110 9.69 -1.67 -1.98
N MET A 111 10.98 -1.98 -1.80
CA MET A 111 11.77 -1.49 -0.66
C MET A 111 11.98 0.03 -0.73
N GLU A 112 12.39 0.55 -1.89
CA GLU A 112 12.64 1.99 -2.08
C GLU A 112 11.37 2.84 -1.93
N SER A 113 10.22 2.32 -2.37
CA SER A 113 8.93 2.98 -2.20
C SER A 113 8.35 2.84 -0.79
N GLY A 114 8.86 1.91 0.02
CA GLY A 114 8.28 1.55 1.32
C GLY A 114 7.01 0.70 1.23
N THR A 115 6.55 0.31 0.03
CA THR A 115 5.29 -0.46 -0.16
C THR A 115 5.28 -1.80 0.56
N ILE A 116 6.45 -2.35 0.93
CA ILE A 116 6.53 -3.54 1.79
C ILE A 116 5.80 -3.35 3.14
N ALA A 117 5.64 -2.10 3.61
CA ALA A 117 4.96 -1.78 4.85
C ALA A 117 3.48 -2.18 4.85
N PHE A 118 2.82 -2.24 3.67
CA PHE A 118 1.45 -2.75 3.55
C PHE A 118 1.32 -4.22 3.96
N GLY A 119 2.41 -5.00 3.88
CA GLY A 119 2.43 -6.42 4.21
C GLY A 119 2.91 -6.74 5.64
N LEU A 120 3.22 -5.72 6.45
CA LEU A 120 3.71 -5.94 7.81
C LEU A 120 2.54 -6.26 8.76
N PRO A 121 2.60 -7.37 9.53
CA PRO A 121 1.47 -7.82 10.36
C PRO A 121 1.04 -6.82 11.43
N GLY A 122 1.99 -6.10 12.02
CA GLY A 122 1.77 -5.12 13.07
C GLY A 122 1.13 -3.81 12.60
N GLN A 123 1.10 -3.55 11.29
CA GLN A 123 0.51 -2.34 10.72
C GLN A 123 -1.00 -2.52 10.53
N TYR A 124 -1.78 -1.50 10.91
CA TYR A 124 -3.25 -1.55 10.85
C TYR A 124 -3.95 -0.20 10.60
N LYS A 125 -3.19 0.89 10.42
CA LYS A 125 -3.72 2.21 10.03
C LYS A 125 -3.07 2.67 8.73
N VAL A 126 -3.86 3.18 7.79
CA VAL A 126 -3.36 3.80 6.54
C VAL A 126 -4.06 5.13 6.28
N GLY A 127 -3.33 6.16 5.86
CA GLY A 127 -3.91 7.40 5.34
C GLY A 127 -3.03 7.96 4.24
N CYS A 128 -3.64 8.47 3.16
CA CYS A 128 -2.89 8.84 1.96
C CYS A 128 -3.33 10.20 1.43
N ALA A 129 -2.38 10.92 0.83
CA ALA A 129 -2.63 12.19 0.17
C ALA A 129 -1.85 12.28 -1.14
N ASP A 130 -2.42 12.99 -2.11
CA ASP A 130 -1.72 13.38 -3.33
C ASP A 130 -0.87 14.62 -3.07
N PHE A 131 0.28 14.72 -3.75
CA PHE A 131 1.05 15.97 -3.74
C PHE A 131 0.44 16.96 -4.74
N ASP A 132 0.27 18.22 -4.33
CA ASP A 132 -0.17 19.30 -5.21
C ASP A 132 0.79 19.48 -6.40
N THR A 133 2.10 19.41 -6.10
CA THR A 133 3.17 19.36 -7.10
C THR A 133 3.89 18.02 -6.97
N PRO A 134 3.89 17.17 -8.03
CA PRO A 134 4.64 15.92 -8.00
C PRO A 134 6.13 16.11 -7.69
N CYS A 135 6.71 15.18 -6.94
CA CYS A 135 8.12 15.22 -6.58
C CYS A 135 8.96 14.48 -7.61
N THR A 136 9.62 15.23 -8.49
CA THR A 136 10.61 14.69 -9.43
C THR A 136 11.86 14.25 -8.67
N ILE A 137 12.31 13.02 -8.91
CA ILE A 137 13.52 12.49 -8.31
C ILE A 137 14.70 12.88 -9.19
N GLN A 138 15.63 13.67 -8.65
CA GLN A 138 16.81 14.10 -9.41
C GLN A 138 17.60 12.90 -9.92
N GLY A 139 17.99 12.95 -11.20
CA GLY A 139 18.72 11.86 -11.85
C GLY A 139 17.88 10.62 -12.18
N SER A 140 16.55 10.68 -12.03
CA SER A 140 15.64 9.57 -12.33
C SER A 140 14.48 10.03 -13.21
N ALA A 141 13.99 9.12 -14.05
CA ALA A 141 12.75 9.30 -14.83
C ALA A 141 11.49 9.00 -13.99
N SER A 142 11.62 8.90 -12.66
CA SER A 142 10.53 8.56 -11.76
C SER A 142 10.03 9.78 -10.99
N THR A 143 8.71 9.89 -10.89
CA THR A 143 8.04 10.98 -10.16
C THR A 143 7.17 10.40 -9.06
N ILE A 144 7.28 10.93 -7.83
CA ILE A 144 6.34 10.62 -6.75
C ILE A 144 5.13 11.53 -6.90
N VAL A 145 3.95 10.95 -6.82
CA VAL A 145 2.70 11.68 -7.07
C VAL A 145 1.73 11.62 -5.88
N SER A 146 2.00 10.76 -4.90
CA SER A 146 1.23 10.60 -3.66
C SER A 146 2.10 9.93 -2.59
N ALA A 147 1.73 10.10 -1.34
CA ALA A 147 2.27 9.36 -0.23
C ALA A 147 1.13 8.78 0.64
N CYS A 148 1.35 7.55 1.12
CA CYS A 148 0.57 6.91 2.16
C CYS A 148 1.41 6.80 3.42
N LEU A 149 0.81 7.05 4.58
CA LEU A 149 1.38 6.77 5.87
C LEU A 149 0.78 5.48 6.42
N ILE A 150 1.62 4.63 6.99
CA ILE A 150 1.21 3.33 7.54
C ILE A 150 1.70 3.22 8.97
N GLY A 151 0.80 2.96 9.91
CA GLY A 151 1.11 2.91 11.34
C GLY A 151 0.46 1.72 12.07
N PRO A 152 0.88 1.49 13.33
CA PRO A 152 1.61 2.42 14.20
C PRO A 152 3.14 2.25 14.20
N GLU A 153 3.68 1.20 13.57
CA GLU A 153 5.13 0.96 13.60
C GLU A 153 5.83 1.89 12.61
N ASN A 154 7.01 2.39 12.98
CA ASN A 154 7.80 3.32 12.16
C ASN A 154 9.03 2.67 11.51
N SER A 155 9.15 1.35 11.61
CA SER A 155 10.31 0.59 11.11
C SER A 155 9.88 -0.75 10.54
N MET A 156 10.71 -1.32 9.67
CA MET A 156 10.49 -2.61 9.02
C MET A 156 10.80 -3.80 9.95
N ARG A 157 10.29 -3.77 11.17
CA ARG A 157 10.51 -4.86 12.13
C ARG A 157 9.54 -5.99 11.80
N LEU A 158 10.08 -7.21 11.79
CA LEU A 158 9.28 -8.44 11.71
C LEU A 158 9.11 -9.08 13.09
N ASP A 159 9.61 -8.41 14.13
CA ASP A 159 9.48 -8.83 15.50
C ASP A 159 8.00 -8.93 15.87
N GLY A 160 7.58 -10.08 16.37
CA GLY A 160 6.18 -10.34 16.67
C GLY A 160 5.36 -10.86 15.49
N MET A 161 5.91 -11.06 14.29
CA MET A 161 5.28 -11.89 13.26
C MET A 161 5.17 -13.33 13.79
N LYS A 162 3.95 -13.86 13.78
CA LYS A 162 3.65 -15.23 14.24
C LYS A 162 3.26 -16.08 13.04
N PHE A 163 3.83 -17.28 12.97
CA PHE A 163 3.51 -18.23 11.91
C PHE A 163 2.41 -19.21 12.33
N GLY A 164 1.57 -19.60 11.37
CA GLY A 164 0.44 -20.51 11.55
C GLY A 164 -0.75 -20.13 10.64
N PRO A 165 -1.90 -20.83 10.77
CA PRO A 165 -3.08 -20.51 9.99
C PRO A 165 -3.51 -19.05 10.16
N PRO A 166 -3.85 -18.30 9.09
CA PRO A 166 -4.25 -16.91 9.20
C PRO A 166 -5.41 -16.69 10.17
N GLY A 167 -5.22 -15.74 11.07
CA GLY A 167 -6.19 -15.38 12.10
C GLY A 167 -6.20 -16.31 13.33
N SER A 168 -5.36 -17.34 13.39
CA SER A 168 -5.31 -18.28 14.52
C SER A 168 -4.68 -17.70 15.80
N GLN A 169 -3.91 -16.61 15.68
CA GLN A 169 -3.18 -16.01 16.81
C GLN A 169 -3.49 -14.51 16.95
N CYS A 170 -4.73 -14.12 16.66
CA CYS A 170 -5.19 -12.76 16.84
C CYS A 170 -5.33 -12.39 18.32
N PRO A 171 -4.72 -11.29 18.79
CA PRO A 171 -4.79 -10.91 20.20
C PRO A 171 -6.20 -10.52 20.69
N ILE A 172 -6.97 -9.82 19.85
CA ILE A 172 -8.30 -9.29 20.20
C ILE A 172 -9.41 -10.19 19.63
N GLY A 173 -9.20 -10.71 18.43
CA GLY A 173 -10.17 -11.54 17.73
C GLY A 173 -9.94 -11.52 16.22
N ARG A 174 -10.68 -12.38 15.53
CA ARG A 174 -10.59 -12.54 14.08
C ARG A 174 -11.70 -11.76 13.40
N ALA A 175 -11.35 -10.93 12.41
CA ALA A 175 -12.28 -10.22 11.55
C ALA A 175 -12.92 -11.18 10.52
N ALA A 176 -14.01 -10.75 9.89
CA ALA A 176 -14.76 -11.57 8.92
C ALA A 176 -13.91 -11.94 7.68
N ASN A 177 -12.95 -11.10 7.30
CA ASN A 177 -12.00 -11.37 6.20
C ASN A 177 -10.87 -12.34 6.59
N GLY A 178 -10.84 -12.81 7.84
CA GLY A 178 -9.86 -13.76 8.34
C GLY A 178 -8.58 -13.14 8.88
N LEU A 179 -8.39 -11.82 8.76
CA LEU A 179 -7.34 -11.05 9.42
C LEU A 179 -7.67 -10.81 10.89
N CYS A 180 -6.72 -10.25 11.64
CA CYS A 180 -6.92 -9.90 13.04
C CYS A 180 -7.55 -8.52 13.19
N LEU A 181 -8.49 -8.40 14.14
CA LEU A 181 -9.06 -7.10 14.50
C LEU A 181 -7.95 -6.15 14.96
N ALA A 182 -7.92 -4.97 14.37
CA ALA A 182 -7.00 -3.91 14.74
C ALA A 182 -7.26 -3.43 16.18
N PRO A 183 -6.22 -3.10 16.96
CA PRO A 183 -6.37 -2.33 18.19
C PRO A 183 -6.92 -0.93 17.89
N TYR A 184 -7.76 -0.39 18.79
CA TYR A 184 -8.35 0.95 18.68
C TYR A 184 -7.27 2.04 18.73
#